data_AF-A0A159ZAF3-F1
#
_entry.id   AF-A0A159ZAF3-F1
#
_cell.length_a   1.000
_cell.length_b   1.000
_cell.length_c   1.000
_cell.angle_alpha   90.00
_cell.angle_beta   90.00
_cell.angle_gamma   90.00
#
_symmetry.space_group_name_H-M   'P 1'
#
loop_
_entity.id
_entity.type
_entity.pdbx_description
1 polymer ?
#
loop_
_entity_poly.entity_id
_entity_poly.type
_entity_poly.pdbx_seq_one_letter_code
_entity_poly.pdbx_strand_id
1 'polypeptide(L)'
;MTETLRAPRLSHAPADHPPVPAAKIGILIANLGTPDGYDYWSMRRYLNEFLSDKRVIDYPSWKWQPILQAIVLTKRPFSSGANYKLIWNTEADESPLMTITKAQVAKLSAEVAARYGSDVMVEFCMRYGNPSTKSVVDRMVKAGCEKILFFPLYPQYAGATSATANDEFFRAMMAQKRQPAVRTIPEYFDHPLYIEALAQSVERGYAALERKPDVLVASYHGMPRRYLMEGDPYHCQCQKTSRLLRERLGWDKGAIDTTFQSVFGPKNG
;
A
#
# COMPACT_ATOMS: atom_id res chain seq x y z
N MET A 1 7.13 32.69 -3.35
CA MET A 1 8.54 32.55 -3.77
C MET A 1 8.78 31.09 -4.13
N THR A 2 8.55 30.73 -5.39
CA THR A 2 8.96 29.44 -5.96
C THR A 2 10.44 29.57 -6.29
N GLU A 3 11.29 29.41 -5.27
CA GLU A 3 12.71 29.19 -5.49
C GLU A 3 12.82 27.86 -6.23
N THR A 4 13.16 27.92 -7.51
CA THR A 4 13.30 26.76 -8.39
C THR A 4 14.15 25.74 -7.64
N LEU A 5 13.64 24.52 -7.45
CA LEU A 5 14.33 23.44 -6.75
C LEU A 5 15.57 23.00 -7.58
N ARG A 6 16.64 23.80 -7.47
CA ARG A 6 18.04 23.58 -7.86
C ARG A 6 18.48 23.82 -9.31
N ALA A 7 19.79 24.10 -9.34
CA ALA A 7 20.68 24.23 -10.47
C ALA A 7 20.56 23.08 -11.49
N PRO A 8 20.78 23.36 -12.79
CA PRO A 8 20.71 22.37 -13.85
C PRO A 8 21.66 21.20 -13.58
N ARG A 9 21.16 19.98 -13.79
CA ARG A 9 21.96 18.75 -13.71
C ARG A 9 23.17 18.92 -14.64
N LEU A 10 24.36 18.71 -14.11
CA LEU A 10 25.62 18.89 -14.83
C LEU A 10 25.92 20.32 -15.31
N SER A 11 25.72 21.33 -14.45
CA SER A 11 26.06 22.75 -14.73
C SER A 11 27.51 23.00 -15.17
N HIS A 12 28.41 22.03 -14.96
CA HIS A 12 29.82 22.08 -15.33
C HIS A 12 30.23 20.94 -16.28
N ALA A 13 29.27 20.27 -16.95
CA ALA A 13 29.61 19.24 -17.92
C ALA A 13 30.33 19.84 -19.14
N PRO A 14 31.37 19.16 -19.65
CA PRO A 14 31.91 19.41 -20.98
C PRO A 14 30.84 19.31 -22.07
N ALA A 15 31.06 19.99 -23.20
CA ALA A 15 30.12 19.99 -24.33
C ALA A 15 29.93 18.60 -24.98
N ASP A 16 30.90 17.70 -24.82
CA ASP A 16 30.88 16.32 -25.32
C ASP A 16 30.31 15.31 -24.30
N HIS A 17 29.86 15.77 -23.13
CA HIS A 17 29.25 14.89 -22.14
C HIS A 17 27.92 14.31 -22.68
N PRO A 18 27.66 13.00 -22.52
CA PRO A 18 26.40 12.39 -22.93
C PRO A 18 25.18 13.09 -22.28
N PRO A 19 24.08 13.27 -23.02
CA PRO A 19 22.89 13.91 -22.46
C PRO A 19 22.33 13.09 -21.30
N VAL A 20 21.95 13.76 -20.22
CA VAL A 20 21.30 13.14 -19.06
C VAL A 20 19.91 13.76 -18.85
N PRO A 21 18.92 12.98 -18.39
CA PRO A 21 17.61 13.53 -18.03
C PRO A 21 17.74 14.62 -16.96
N ALA A 22 16.83 15.60 -16.97
CA ALA A 22 16.73 16.57 -15.87
C ALA A 22 16.53 15.86 -14.53
N ALA A 23 17.10 16.42 -13.46
CA ALA A 23 16.98 15.83 -12.13
C ALA A 23 15.55 16.00 -11.59
N LYS A 24 14.98 14.92 -11.07
CA LYS A 24 13.62 14.90 -10.52
C LYS A 24 13.58 14.28 -9.13
N ILE A 25 12.48 14.56 -8.42
CA ILE A 25 12.10 13.86 -7.19
C ILE A 25 10.94 12.92 -7.50
N GLY A 26 11.06 11.67 -7.08
CA GLY A 26 10.01 10.68 -7.17
C GLY A 26 9.16 10.60 -5.91
N ILE A 27 7.84 10.50 -6.05
CA ILE A 27 6.93 10.04 -5.00
C ILE A 27 6.33 8.72 -5.49
N LEU A 28 6.68 7.63 -4.83
CA LEU A 28 6.20 6.29 -5.18
C LEU A 28 5.19 5.81 -4.14
N ILE A 29 3.93 5.80 -4.52
CA ILE A 29 2.83 5.30 -3.70
C ILE A 29 2.75 3.79 -3.82
N ALA A 30 2.71 3.05 -2.71
CA ALA A 30 2.63 1.59 -2.73
C ALA A 30 1.36 1.09 -2.05
N ASN A 31 0.71 0.11 -2.65
CA ASN A 31 -0.43 -0.60 -2.07
C ASN A 31 -0.21 -2.11 -2.12
N LEU A 32 -1.08 -2.90 -1.47
CA LEU A 32 -0.94 -4.36 -1.38
C LEU A 32 -0.90 -4.99 -2.76
N GLY A 33 -1.76 -4.48 -3.64
CA GLY A 33 -1.95 -5.04 -4.96
C GLY A 33 -3.17 -5.93 -5.07
N THR A 34 -3.41 -6.32 -6.31
CA THR A 34 -4.65 -6.93 -6.76
C THR A 34 -4.35 -7.75 -8.00
N PRO A 35 -5.10 -8.83 -8.27
CA PRO A 35 -4.99 -9.55 -9.52
C PRO A 35 -5.36 -8.66 -10.72
N ASP A 36 -4.76 -8.93 -11.87
CA ASP A 36 -5.05 -8.27 -13.16
C ASP A 36 -6.46 -8.63 -13.70
N GLY A 37 -7.07 -9.69 -13.17
CA GLY A 37 -8.34 -10.23 -13.60
C GLY A 37 -8.86 -11.27 -12.59
N TYR A 38 -10.15 -11.59 -12.65
CA TYR A 38 -10.74 -12.62 -11.79
C TYR A 38 -10.69 -14.04 -12.39
N ASP A 39 -10.05 -14.23 -13.54
CA ASP A 39 -9.82 -15.54 -14.14
C ASP A 39 -8.76 -16.35 -13.39
N TYR A 40 -8.70 -17.65 -13.66
CA TYR A 40 -7.81 -18.57 -12.95
C TYR A 40 -6.34 -18.15 -13.02
N TRP A 41 -5.83 -17.69 -14.16
CA TRP A 41 -4.41 -17.40 -14.33
C TRP A 41 -4.01 -16.09 -13.65
N SER A 42 -4.83 -15.05 -13.78
CA SER A 42 -4.62 -13.78 -13.10
C SER A 42 -4.66 -13.95 -11.58
N MET A 43 -5.66 -14.69 -11.08
CA MET A 43 -5.78 -15.03 -9.66
C MET A 43 -4.62 -15.90 -9.18
N ARG A 44 -4.22 -16.92 -9.96
CA ARG A 44 -3.10 -17.81 -9.60
C ARG A 44 -1.81 -17.03 -9.50
N ARG A 45 -1.51 -16.14 -10.45
CA ARG A 45 -0.29 -15.31 -10.44
C ARG A 45 -0.22 -14.44 -9.19
N TYR A 46 -1.30 -13.70 -8.92
CA TYR A 46 -1.40 -12.83 -7.75
C TYR A 46 -1.27 -13.62 -6.44
N LEU A 47 -2.05 -14.71 -6.28
CA LEU A 47 -2.01 -15.53 -5.08
C LEU A 47 -0.65 -16.21 -4.88
N ASN A 48 0.02 -16.61 -5.96
CA ASN A 48 1.35 -17.20 -5.90
C ASN A 48 2.35 -16.20 -5.32
N GLU A 49 2.35 -14.96 -5.81
CA GLU A 49 3.25 -13.92 -5.32
C GLU A 49 2.95 -13.58 -3.85
N PHE A 50 1.68 -13.31 -3.54
CA PHE A 50 1.25 -12.92 -2.20
C PHE A 50 1.54 -14.00 -1.15
N LEU A 51 1.19 -15.25 -1.42
CA LEU A 51 1.34 -16.34 -0.47
C LEU A 51 2.75 -16.93 -0.45
N SER A 52 3.61 -16.59 -1.40
CA SER A 52 5.04 -16.95 -1.35
C SER A 52 5.85 -16.04 -0.44
N ASP A 53 5.29 -14.88 -0.05
CA ASP A 53 5.98 -13.93 0.79
C ASP A 53 6.11 -14.43 2.23
N LYS A 54 7.35 -14.48 2.73
CA LYS A 54 7.68 -14.90 4.10
C LYS A 54 7.17 -13.94 5.18
N ARG A 55 6.95 -12.66 4.83
CA ARG A 55 6.31 -11.68 5.72
C ARG A 55 4.82 -11.97 5.92
N VAL A 56 4.20 -12.66 4.95
CA VAL A 56 2.78 -13.04 4.99
C VAL A 56 2.63 -14.45 5.55
N ILE A 57 3.35 -15.40 4.98
CA ILE A 57 3.35 -16.80 5.40
C ILE A 57 4.70 -17.14 6.03
N ASP A 58 4.72 -17.10 7.35
CA ASP A 58 5.87 -17.50 8.16
C ASP A 58 5.86 -19.01 8.43
N TYR A 59 6.06 -19.78 7.35
CA TYR A 59 6.38 -21.21 7.38
C TYR A 59 7.67 -21.45 6.56
N PRO A 60 8.47 -22.48 6.88
CA PRO A 60 9.64 -22.83 6.08
C PRO A 60 9.26 -23.04 4.60
N SER A 61 9.90 -22.30 3.69
CA SER A 61 9.50 -22.26 2.28
C SER A 61 9.51 -23.63 1.61
N TRP A 62 10.42 -24.53 1.99
CA TRP A 62 10.48 -25.89 1.44
C TRP A 62 9.27 -26.76 1.82
N LYS A 63 8.60 -26.47 2.94
CA LYS A 63 7.31 -27.11 3.31
C LYS A 63 6.14 -26.40 2.67
N TRP A 64 6.15 -25.07 2.70
CA TRP A 64 5.01 -24.28 2.25
C TRP A 64 4.87 -24.24 0.73
N GLN A 65 5.96 -24.12 -0.02
CA GLN A 65 5.91 -24.01 -1.48
C GLN A 65 5.26 -25.23 -2.16
N PRO A 66 5.57 -26.49 -1.80
CA PRO A 66 4.83 -27.63 -2.33
C PRO A 66 3.32 -27.57 -2.07
N ILE A 67 2.91 -27.18 -0.85
CA ILE A 67 1.50 -27.04 -0.46
C ILE A 67 0.84 -25.91 -1.27
N LEU A 68 1.52 -24.77 -1.39
CA LEU A 68 1.07 -23.61 -2.14
C LEU A 68 0.87 -23.98 -3.61
N GLN A 69 1.89 -24.54 -4.26
CA GLN A 69 1.88 -24.82 -5.70
C GLN A 69 0.87 -25.90 -6.09
N ALA A 70 0.76 -26.97 -5.30
CA ALA A 70 -0.04 -28.15 -5.64
C ALA A 70 -1.49 -28.10 -5.13
N ILE A 71 -1.72 -27.61 -3.91
CA ILE A 71 -3.05 -27.67 -3.27
C ILE A 71 -3.73 -26.30 -3.36
N VAL A 72 -3.07 -25.27 -2.82
CA VAL A 72 -3.70 -23.94 -2.65
C VAL A 72 -3.97 -23.29 -3.99
N LEU A 73 -2.96 -23.19 -4.85
CA LEU A 73 -3.09 -22.53 -6.15
C LEU A 73 -3.90 -23.32 -7.18
N THR A 74 -4.28 -24.57 -6.87
CA THR A 74 -5.18 -25.37 -7.72
C THR A 74 -6.65 -25.06 -7.43
N LYS A 75 -7.00 -24.77 -6.16
CA LYS A 75 -8.40 -24.56 -5.75
C LYS A 75 -8.74 -23.10 -5.45
N ARG A 76 -7.86 -22.39 -4.74
CA ARG A 76 -8.10 -21.04 -4.21
C ARG A 76 -8.32 -19.96 -5.28
N PRO A 77 -7.70 -20.01 -6.48
CA PRO A 77 -7.99 -19.05 -7.54
C PRO A 77 -9.47 -19.02 -7.95
N PHE A 78 -10.16 -20.17 -7.96
CA PHE A 78 -11.58 -20.23 -8.32
C PHE A 78 -12.46 -19.51 -7.30
N SER A 79 -12.34 -19.86 -6.02
CA SER A 79 -13.16 -19.26 -4.97
C SER A 79 -12.84 -17.78 -4.76
N SER A 80 -11.56 -17.41 -4.86
CA SER A 80 -11.13 -16.01 -4.73
C SER A 80 -11.56 -15.19 -5.95
N GLY A 81 -11.45 -15.75 -7.16
CA GLY A 81 -11.91 -15.12 -8.39
C GLY A 81 -13.42 -14.86 -8.38
N ALA A 82 -14.22 -15.79 -7.86
CA ALA A 82 -15.66 -15.57 -7.69
C ALA A 82 -15.98 -14.36 -6.80
N ASN A 83 -15.26 -14.18 -5.69
CA ASN A 83 -15.42 -13.00 -4.82
C ASN A 83 -14.98 -11.70 -5.50
N TYR A 84 -13.85 -11.72 -6.22
CA TYR A 84 -13.39 -10.55 -7.00
C TYR A 84 -14.40 -10.16 -8.07
N LYS A 85 -15.03 -11.13 -8.73
CA LYS A 85 -16.05 -10.89 -9.75
C LYS A 85 -17.25 -10.11 -9.21
N LEU A 86 -17.66 -10.36 -7.95
CA LEU A 86 -18.80 -9.67 -7.33
C LEU A 86 -18.58 -8.16 -7.13
N ILE A 87 -17.33 -7.75 -7.01
CA ILE A 87 -16.96 -6.36 -6.74
C ILE A 87 -16.14 -5.75 -7.89
N TRP A 88 -16.06 -6.43 -9.04
CA TRP A 88 -15.23 -5.98 -10.16
C TRP A 88 -15.77 -4.69 -10.74
N ASN A 89 -14.88 -3.74 -11.02
CA ASN A 89 -15.26 -2.55 -11.78
C ASN A 89 -15.32 -2.93 -13.27
N THR A 90 -16.52 -3.19 -13.78
CA THR A 90 -16.72 -3.60 -15.17
C THR A 90 -16.49 -2.48 -16.18
N GLU A 91 -16.60 -1.21 -15.78
CA GLU A 91 -16.38 -0.08 -16.68
C GLU A 91 -14.89 0.12 -16.99
N ALA A 92 -14.04 -0.07 -15.99
CA ALA A 92 -12.58 0.09 -16.11
C ALA A 92 -11.82 -1.25 -16.25
N ASP A 93 -12.55 -2.37 -16.22
CA ASP A 93 -12.03 -3.75 -16.24
C ASP A 93 -10.88 -3.99 -15.25
N GLU A 94 -11.11 -3.63 -13.97
CA GLU A 94 -10.10 -3.74 -12.92
C GLU A 94 -10.73 -3.90 -11.53
N SER A 95 -9.92 -4.20 -10.52
CA SER A 95 -10.43 -4.27 -9.15
C SER A 95 -10.69 -2.88 -8.55
N PRO A 96 -11.59 -2.77 -7.54
CA PRO A 96 -11.83 -1.52 -6.83
C PRO A 96 -10.55 -0.91 -6.23
N LEU A 97 -9.63 -1.76 -5.76
CA LEU A 97 -8.36 -1.28 -5.21
C LEU A 97 -7.53 -0.54 -6.28
N MET A 98 -7.48 -1.09 -7.50
CA MET A 98 -6.79 -0.45 -8.62
C MET A 98 -7.47 0.87 -8.98
N THR A 99 -8.79 0.89 -9.13
CA THR A 99 -9.55 2.11 -9.47
C THR A 99 -9.33 3.21 -8.43
N ILE A 100 -9.46 2.89 -7.15
CA ILE A 100 -9.26 3.86 -6.06
C ILE A 100 -7.82 4.34 -6.03
N THR A 101 -6.83 3.46 -6.19
CA THR A 101 -5.41 3.82 -6.19
C THR A 101 -5.10 4.76 -7.36
N LYS A 102 -5.56 4.46 -8.58
CA LYS A 102 -5.40 5.32 -9.75
C LYS A 102 -6.03 6.70 -9.52
N ALA A 103 -7.24 6.76 -8.96
CA ALA A 103 -7.92 8.01 -8.67
C ALA A 103 -7.20 8.84 -7.59
N GLN A 104 -6.69 8.20 -6.53
CA GLN A 104 -5.90 8.85 -5.49
C GLN A 104 -4.60 9.43 -6.06
N VAL A 105 -3.88 8.64 -6.86
CA VAL A 105 -2.63 9.06 -7.49
C VAL A 105 -2.89 10.20 -8.47
N ALA A 106 -3.94 10.14 -9.29
CA ALA A 106 -4.27 11.22 -10.21
C ALA A 106 -4.50 12.56 -9.48
N LYS A 107 -5.26 12.54 -8.38
CA LYS A 107 -5.49 13.72 -7.54
C LYS A 107 -4.20 14.22 -6.89
N LEU A 108 -3.38 13.32 -6.35
CA LEU A 108 -2.09 13.66 -5.76
C LEU A 108 -1.14 14.26 -6.80
N SER A 109 -1.05 13.67 -7.98
CA SER A 109 -0.24 14.15 -9.10
C SER A 109 -0.65 15.55 -9.52
N ALA A 110 -1.95 15.85 -9.59
CA ALA A 110 -2.44 17.19 -9.92
C ALA A 110 -2.03 18.23 -8.87
N GLU A 111 -2.20 17.92 -7.58
CA GLU A 111 -1.80 18.80 -6.48
C GLU A 111 -0.28 19.03 -6.43
N VAL A 112 0.50 17.97 -6.68
CA VAL A 112 1.97 18.05 -6.72
C VAL A 112 2.42 18.86 -7.92
N ALA A 113 1.85 18.63 -9.10
CA ALA A 113 2.19 19.37 -10.31
C ALA A 113 1.83 20.87 -10.19
N ALA A 114 0.72 21.21 -9.54
CA ALA A 114 0.35 22.60 -9.29
C ALA A 114 1.38 23.34 -8.40
N ARG A 115 2.06 22.62 -7.48
CA ARG A 115 3.01 23.21 -6.53
C ARG A 115 4.47 23.15 -7.01
N TYR A 116 4.83 22.08 -7.70
CA TYR A 116 6.22 21.74 -8.02
C TYR A 116 6.46 21.50 -9.52
N GLY A 117 5.47 21.70 -10.38
CA GLY A 117 5.59 21.50 -11.82
C GLY A 117 5.98 20.07 -12.18
N SER A 118 6.84 19.92 -13.20
CA SER A 118 7.30 18.63 -13.72
C SER A 118 8.55 18.07 -13.02
N ASP A 119 9.01 18.76 -11.96
CA ASP A 119 10.19 18.39 -11.16
C ASP A 119 9.91 17.21 -10.23
N VAL A 120 8.63 16.99 -9.90
CA VAL A 120 8.18 15.88 -9.05
C VAL A 120 7.36 14.90 -9.87
N MET A 121 7.84 13.66 -9.93
CA MET A 121 7.16 12.54 -10.60
C MET A 121 6.41 11.72 -9.55
N VAL A 122 5.09 11.61 -9.69
CA VAL A 122 4.24 10.80 -8.82
C VAL A 122 3.80 9.55 -9.58
N GLU A 123 4.05 8.38 -9.01
CA GLU A 123 3.71 7.08 -9.56
C GLU A 123 3.17 6.16 -8.44
N PHE A 124 2.59 5.03 -8.82
CA PHE A 124 2.24 3.99 -7.88
C PHE A 124 2.74 2.61 -8.29
N CYS A 125 2.88 1.73 -7.30
CA CYS A 125 3.19 0.33 -7.50
C CYS A 125 2.33 -0.56 -6.59
N MET A 126 2.19 -1.81 -7.02
CA MET A 126 1.60 -2.86 -6.21
C MET A 126 2.69 -3.71 -5.60
N ARG A 127 2.55 -4.05 -4.31
CA ARG A 127 3.43 -5.01 -3.67
C ARG A 127 3.30 -6.37 -4.34
N TYR A 128 2.08 -6.80 -4.65
CA TYR A 128 1.79 -8.02 -5.41
C TYR A 128 0.99 -7.70 -6.67
N GLY A 129 1.46 -8.14 -7.84
CA GLY A 129 0.84 -7.82 -9.13
C GLY A 129 1.35 -6.54 -9.78
N ASN A 130 0.51 -5.93 -10.63
CA ASN A 130 0.91 -4.85 -11.52
C ASN A 130 0.32 -3.48 -11.12
N PRO A 131 1.04 -2.37 -11.40
CA PRO A 131 2.42 -2.32 -11.87
C PRO A 131 3.39 -2.72 -10.76
N SER A 132 4.37 -3.57 -11.08
CA SER A 132 5.31 -4.07 -10.07
C SER A 132 6.25 -2.98 -9.57
N THR A 133 6.63 -3.05 -8.30
CA THR A 133 7.58 -2.11 -7.67
C THR A 133 8.86 -1.96 -8.49
N LYS A 134 9.45 -3.07 -8.94
CA LYS A 134 10.63 -3.06 -9.82
C LYS A 134 10.39 -2.25 -11.10
N SER A 135 9.29 -2.51 -11.80
CA SER A 135 9.01 -1.84 -13.07
C SER A 135 8.86 -0.32 -12.91
N VAL A 136 8.27 0.12 -11.79
CA VAL A 136 8.01 1.53 -11.53
C VAL A 136 9.29 2.24 -11.09
N VAL A 137 10.08 1.64 -10.20
CA VAL A 137 11.41 2.15 -9.84
C VAL A 137 12.30 2.29 -11.07
N ASP A 138 12.33 1.28 -11.95
CA ASP A 138 13.07 1.33 -13.22
C ASP A 138 12.63 2.54 -14.09
N ARG A 139 11.32 2.79 -14.21
CA ARG A 139 10.79 3.95 -14.96
C ARG A 139 11.21 5.28 -14.31
N MET A 140 11.08 5.41 -13.00
CA MET A 140 11.40 6.63 -12.26
C MET A 140 12.89 6.98 -12.36
N VAL A 141 13.78 5.99 -12.22
CA VAL A 141 15.23 6.19 -12.36
C VAL A 141 15.59 6.61 -13.79
N LYS A 142 15.02 5.95 -14.80
CA LYS A 142 15.21 6.34 -16.22
C LYS A 142 14.69 7.75 -16.52
N ALA A 143 13.62 8.18 -15.85
CA ALA A 143 13.07 9.53 -15.96
C ALA A 143 13.90 10.62 -15.24
N GLY A 144 15.01 10.25 -14.58
CA GLY A 144 15.89 11.20 -13.91
C GLY A 144 15.59 11.41 -12.42
N CYS A 145 14.76 10.57 -11.79
CA CYS A 145 14.54 10.64 -10.35
C CYS A 145 15.83 10.30 -9.60
N GLU A 146 16.48 11.29 -8.99
CA GLU A 146 17.68 11.10 -8.16
C GLU A 146 17.34 10.94 -6.68
N LYS A 147 16.10 11.26 -6.30
CA LYS A 147 15.54 11.04 -4.96
C LYS A 147 14.18 10.39 -5.09
N ILE A 148 13.87 9.42 -4.22
CA ILE A 148 12.54 8.78 -4.18
C ILE A 148 12.02 8.79 -2.74
N LEU A 149 10.81 9.34 -2.56
CA LEU A 149 10.00 9.16 -1.37
C LEU A 149 9.08 7.96 -1.60
N PHE A 150 9.28 6.89 -0.84
CA PHE A 150 8.46 5.69 -0.89
C PHE A 150 7.37 5.75 0.18
N PHE A 151 6.10 5.64 -0.24
CA PHE A 151 4.93 5.82 0.61
C PHE A 151 4.02 4.58 0.50
N PRO A 152 4.16 3.59 1.40
CA PRO A 152 3.16 2.54 1.58
C PRO A 152 1.85 3.11 2.13
N LEU A 153 0.71 2.83 1.50
CA LEU A 153 -0.63 3.27 1.91
C LEU A 153 -1.19 2.41 3.06
N TYR A 154 -0.37 2.17 4.08
CA TYR A 154 -0.76 1.48 5.31
C TYR A 154 -0.54 2.42 6.49
N PRO A 155 -1.62 3.00 7.05
CA PRO A 155 -1.48 3.90 8.19
C PRO A 155 -0.84 3.20 9.39
N GLN A 156 -1.26 1.97 9.67
CA GLN A 156 -0.69 1.10 10.71
C GLN A 156 0.45 0.25 10.12
N TYR A 157 1.59 0.24 10.80
CA TYR A 157 2.70 -0.65 10.48
C TYR A 157 2.33 -2.10 10.79
N ALA A 158 2.64 -2.99 9.86
CA ALA A 158 2.72 -4.43 10.09
C ALA A 158 3.82 -5.04 9.23
N GLY A 159 4.42 -6.14 9.69
CA GLY A 159 5.38 -6.93 8.94
C GLY A 159 4.82 -7.39 7.59
N ALA A 160 3.56 -7.84 7.59
CA ALA A 160 2.86 -8.35 6.41
C ALA A 160 2.39 -7.27 5.42
N THR A 161 2.57 -5.98 5.72
CA THR A 161 2.18 -4.86 4.85
C THR A 161 3.35 -3.90 4.61
N SER A 162 3.62 -3.03 5.59
CA SER A 162 4.64 -1.98 5.52
C SER A 162 6.04 -2.56 5.36
N ALA A 163 6.41 -3.60 6.12
CA ALA A 163 7.75 -4.17 6.02
C ALA A 163 7.96 -4.88 4.67
N THR A 164 7.01 -5.70 4.20
CA THR A 164 7.13 -6.35 2.89
C THR A 164 7.15 -5.35 1.71
N ALA A 165 6.37 -4.27 1.77
CA ALA A 165 6.43 -3.20 0.78
C ALA A 165 7.83 -2.58 0.71
N ASN A 166 8.43 -2.29 1.86
CA ASN A 166 9.79 -1.79 1.96
C ASN A 166 10.83 -2.82 1.47
N ASP A 167 10.70 -4.10 1.85
CA ASP A 167 11.59 -5.17 1.39
C ASP A 167 11.63 -5.26 -0.14
N GLU A 168 10.47 -5.20 -0.81
CA GLU A 168 10.39 -5.23 -2.27
C GLU A 168 10.92 -3.94 -2.91
N PHE A 169 10.67 -2.77 -2.30
CA PHE A 169 11.25 -1.52 -2.75
C PHE A 169 12.78 -1.56 -2.69
N PHE A 170 13.37 -2.00 -1.58
CA PHE A 170 14.82 -2.15 -1.46
C PHE A 170 15.38 -3.21 -2.42
N ARG A 171 14.63 -4.29 -2.69
CA ARG A 171 15.00 -5.27 -3.73
C ARG A 171 15.04 -4.66 -5.13
N ALA A 172 14.06 -3.82 -5.47
CA ALA A 172 14.06 -3.07 -6.73
C ALA A 172 15.24 -2.08 -6.82
N MET A 173 15.58 -1.44 -5.69
CA MET A 173 16.72 -0.52 -5.59
C MET A 173 18.07 -1.23 -5.75
N MET A 174 18.24 -2.43 -5.18
CA MET A 174 19.46 -3.25 -5.36
C MET A 174 19.74 -3.58 -6.83
N ALA A 175 18.70 -3.63 -7.69
CA ALA A 175 18.86 -3.86 -9.12
C ALA A 175 19.29 -2.61 -9.92
N GLN A 176 19.25 -1.41 -9.33
CA GLN A 176 19.65 -0.17 -10.00
C GLN A 176 21.16 0.00 -10.00
N LYS A 177 21.74 0.27 -11.18
CA LYS A 177 23.18 0.60 -11.30
C LYS A 177 23.56 1.85 -10.50
N ARG A 178 22.70 2.87 -10.53
CA ARG A 178 22.81 4.08 -9.72
C ARG A 178 21.55 4.21 -8.90
N GLN A 179 21.65 3.98 -7.62
CA GLN A 179 20.52 4.09 -6.70
C GLN A 179 20.20 5.57 -6.44
N PRO A 180 18.92 6.00 -6.57
CA PRO A 180 18.51 7.29 -6.04
C PRO A 180 18.61 7.31 -4.50
N ALA A 181 18.73 8.51 -3.93
CA ALA A 181 18.60 8.66 -2.48
C ALA A 181 17.15 8.41 -2.07
N VAL A 182 16.91 7.60 -1.05
CA VAL A 182 15.54 7.18 -0.68
C VAL A 182 15.15 7.63 0.72
N ARG A 183 13.85 7.90 0.90
CA ARG A 183 13.21 8.01 2.20
C ARG A 183 11.93 7.20 2.17
N THR A 184 11.66 6.47 3.25
CA THR A 184 10.41 5.74 3.43
C THR A 184 9.56 6.51 4.43
N ILE A 185 8.25 6.56 4.20
CA ILE A 185 7.32 7.17 5.14
C ILE A 185 7.08 6.20 6.31
N PRO A 186 7.21 6.66 7.58
CA PRO A 186 6.85 5.85 8.74
C PRO A 186 5.34 5.66 8.82
N GLU A 187 4.88 4.80 9.73
CA GLU A 187 3.47 4.73 10.08
C GLU A 187 2.88 6.10 10.45
N TYR A 188 1.62 6.31 10.07
CA TYR A 188 0.91 7.58 10.22
C TYR A 188 -0.51 7.40 10.77
N PHE A 189 -0.76 6.27 11.43
CA PHE A 189 -2.06 5.90 12.01
C PHE A 189 -2.62 6.89 13.03
N ASP A 190 -1.77 7.71 13.66
CA ASP A 190 -2.16 8.75 14.63
C ASP A 190 -2.00 10.17 14.07
N HIS A 191 -1.70 10.31 12.77
CA HIS A 191 -1.58 11.61 12.14
C HIS A 191 -2.93 12.36 12.18
N PRO A 192 -3.00 13.61 12.65
CA PRO A 192 -4.27 14.33 12.82
C PRO A 192 -5.14 14.38 11.56
N LEU A 193 -4.54 14.59 10.38
CA LEU A 193 -5.28 14.60 9.11
C LEU A 193 -5.83 13.21 8.71
N TYR A 194 -5.19 12.12 9.12
CA TYR A 194 -5.70 10.77 8.87
C TYR A 194 -6.90 10.49 9.79
N ILE A 195 -6.79 10.84 11.07
CA ILE A 195 -7.92 10.75 12.03
C ILE A 195 -9.09 11.62 11.59
N GLU A 196 -8.83 12.84 11.09
CA GLU A 196 -9.84 13.72 10.53
C GLU A 196 -10.55 13.09 9.33
N ALA A 197 -9.80 12.50 8.38
CA ALA A 197 -10.39 11.84 7.23
C ALA A 197 -11.29 10.64 7.62
N LEU A 198 -10.89 9.88 8.65
CA LEU A 198 -11.71 8.81 9.21
C LEU A 198 -12.98 9.36 9.88
N ALA A 199 -12.87 10.40 10.70
CA ALA A 199 -14.00 11.03 11.39
C ALA A 199 -15.02 11.55 10.40
N GLN A 200 -14.58 12.29 9.37
CA GLN A 200 -15.46 12.77 8.31
C GLN A 200 -16.13 11.64 7.53
N SER A 201 -15.45 10.50 7.36
CA SER A 201 -16.06 9.32 6.75
C SER A 201 -17.18 8.74 7.60
N VAL A 202 -16.99 8.66 8.91
CA VAL A 202 -18.02 8.22 9.86
C VAL A 202 -19.18 9.21 9.88
N GLU A 203 -18.90 10.50 9.98
CA GLU A 203 -19.91 11.57 9.99
C GLU A 203 -20.80 11.52 8.73
N ARG A 204 -20.20 11.39 7.54
CA ARG A 204 -20.94 11.22 6.28
C ARG A 204 -21.81 9.96 6.29
N GLY A 205 -21.27 8.84 6.77
CA GLY A 205 -22.01 7.59 6.87
C GLY A 205 -23.21 7.71 7.82
N TYR A 206 -23.01 8.31 8.99
CA TYR A 206 -24.05 8.50 10.00
C TYR A 206 -25.12 9.51 9.57
N ALA A 207 -24.74 10.57 8.85
CA ALA A 207 -25.69 11.54 8.32
C ALA A 207 -26.65 10.94 7.28
N ALA A 208 -26.24 9.84 6.63
CA ALA A 208 -27.07 9.14 5.64
C ALA A 208 -28.02 8.09 6.27
N LEU A 209 -27.97 7.87 7.58
CA LEU A 209 -28.81 6.88 8.26
C LEU A 209 -30.04 7.51 8.88
N GLU A 210 -31.21 6.88 8.70
CA GLU A 210 -32.46 7.29 9.37
C GLU A 210 -32.39 7.07 10.89
N ARG A 211 -31.69 6.01 11.32
CA ARG A 211 -31.46 5.67 12.72
C ARG A 211 -29.97 5.53 13.00
N LYS A 212 -29.50 6.23 14.02
CA LYS A 212 -28.12 6.11 14.50
C LYS A 212 -27.90 4.75 15.18
N PRO A 213 -26.87 3.99 14.80
CA PRO A 213 -26.47 2.78 15.50
C PRO A 213 -26.03 3.06 16.93
N ASP A 214 -26.17 2.07 17.81
CA ASP A 214 -25.72 2.18 19.21
C ASP A 214 -24.19 2.08 19.34
N VAL A 215 -23.55 1.32 18.44
CA VAL A 215 -22.10 1.08 18.43
C VAL A 215 -21.54 1.12 17.00
N LEU A 216 -20.38 1.75 16.83
CA LEU A 216 -19.56 1.64 15.62
C LEU A 216 -18.54 0.52 15.76
N VAL A 217 -18.53 -0.42 14.83
CA VAL A 217 -17.52 -1.49 14.80
C VAL A 217 -16.37 -1.10 13.86
N ALA A 218 -15.21 -0.77 14.44
CA ALA A 218 -13.96 -0.58 13.71
C ALA A 218 -13.28 -1.93 13.48
N SER A 219 -13.48 -2.51 12.29
CA SER A 219 -12.98 -3.84 11.92
C SER A 219 -11.67 -3.77 11.12
N TYR A 220 -10.59 -4.28 11.70
CA TYR A 220 -9.25 -4.35 11.09
C TYR A 220 -8.93 -5.77 10.63
N HIS A 221 -7.97 -5.96 9.71
CA HIS A 221 -7.50 -7.33 9.41
C HIS A 221 -6.75 -7.92 10.59
N GLY A 222 -7.08 -9.16 10.96
CA GLY A 222 -6.46 -9.87 12.06
C GLY A 222 -5.05 -10.38 11.74
N MET A 223 -4.21 -10.42 12.75
CA MET A 223 -2.86 -10.98 12.67
C MET A 223 -2.64 -12.01 13.78
N PRO A 224 -1.74 -12.99 13.58
CA PRO A 224 -1.41 -13.93 14.64
C PRO A 224 -0.88 -13.22 15.90
N ARG A 225 -1.44 -13.56 17.08
CA ARG A 225 -0.96 -13.06 18.39
C ARG A 225 0.57 -13.10 18.56
N ARG A 226 1.26 -14.13 18.05
CA ARG A 226 2.73 -14.23 18.10
C ARG A 226 3.43 -13.01 17.51
N TYR A 227 2.92 -12.40 16.44
CA TYR A 227 3.55 -11.25 15.79
C TYR A 227 3.57 -10.04 16.74
N LEU A 228 2.49 -9.81 17.49
CA LEU A 228 2.49 -8.81 18.56
C LEU A 228 3.55 -9.12 19.63
N MET A 229 3.67 -10.39 20.03
CA MET A 229 4.66 -10.80 21.03
C MET A 229 6.11 -10.69 20.51
N GLU A 230 6.32 -10.78 19.21
CA GLU A 230 7.60 -10.62 18.51
C GLU A 230 7.93 -9.14 18.21
N GLY A 231 7.05 -8.20 18.59
CA GLY A 231 7.29 -6.76 18.51
C GLY A 231 6.57 -6.05 17.36
N ASP A 232 5.67 -6.71 16.64
CA ASP A 232 4.83 -6.05 15.62
C ASP A 232 3.80 -5.10 16.30
N PRO A 233 3.84 -3.78 16.02
CA PRO A 233 3.02 -2.80 16.72
C PRO A 233 1.56 -2.74 16.22
N TYR A 234 1.21 -3.45 15.14
CA TYR A 234 -0.05 -3.30 14.43
C TYR A 234 -1.28 -3.31 15.34
N HIS A 235 -1.37 -4.30 16.25
CA HIS A 235 -2.50 -4.41 17.17
C HIS A 235 -2.67 -3.16 18.03
N CYS A 236 -1.58 -2.66 18.62
CA CYS A 236 -1.60 -1.47 19.45
C CYS A 236 -1.93 -0.21 18.64
N GLN A 237 -1.44 -0.13 17.39
CA GLN A 237 -1.74 0.98 16.49
C GLN A 237 -3.21 1.01 16.05
N CYS A 238 -3.83 -0.16 15.77
CA CYS A 238 -5.27 -0.27 15.51
C CYS A 238 -6.10 0.22 16.71
N GLN A 239 -5.78 -0.26 17.91
CA GLN A 239 -6.46 0.18 19.15
C GLN A 239 -6.35 1.69 19.35
N LYS A 240 -5.14 2.26 19.15
CA LYS A 240 -4.91 3.70 19.25
C LYS A 240 -5.66 4.48 18.17
N THR A 241 -5.72 3.98 16.94
CA THR A 241 -6.49 4.61 15.85
C THR A 241 -7.97 4.73 16.20
N SER A 242 -8.60 3.64 16.64
CA SER A 242 -10.01 3.66 17.04
C SER A 242 -10.27 4.59 18.24
N ARG A 243 -9.35 4.61 19.20
CA ARG A 243 -9.44 5.53 20.34
C ARG A 243 -9.37 7.00 19.90
N LEU A 244 -8.42 7.36 19.03
CA LEU A 244 -8.27 8.72 18.51
C LEU A 244 -9.46 9.14 17.66
N LEU A 245 -10.01 8.21 16.86
CA LEU A 245 -11.25 8.44 16.11
C LEU A 245 -12.42 8.75 17.04
N ARG A 246 -12.63 7.95 18.09
CA ARG A 246 -13.66 8.18 19.11
C ARG A 246 -13.49 9.55 19.77
N GLU A 247 -12.26 9.89 20.14
CA GLU A 247 -11.93 11.18 20.76
C GLU A 247 -12.24 12.35 19.82
N ARG A 248 -11.86 12.23 18.53
CA ARG A 248 -12.17 13.25 17.51
C ARG A 248 -13.67 13.42 17.27
N LEU A 249 -14.45 12.35 17.37
CA LEU A 249 -15.90 12.40 17.23
C LEU A 249 -16.62 12.93 18.49
N GLY A 250 -15.90 13.08 19.61
CA GLY A 250 -16.48 13.47 20.90
C GLY A 250 -17.40 12.41 21.51
N TRP A 251 -17.18 11.13 21.20
CA TRP A 251 -18.05 10.03 21.63
C TRP A 251 -17.59 9.38 22.95
N ASP A 252 -18.56 8.86 23.71
CA ASP A 252 -18.31 8.18 24.98
C ASP A 252 -17.53 6.88 24.82
N LYS A 253 -16.91 6.43 25.92
CA LYS A 253 -16.26 5.11 25.97
C LYS A 253 -17.34 4.03 25.74
N GLY A 254 -17.09 3.10 24.82
CA GLY A 254 -18.03 2.04 24.44
C GLY A 254 -18.82 2.32 23.15
N ALA A 255 -18.78 3.55 22.61
CA ALA A 255 -19.44 3.87 21.34
C ALA A 255 -18.70 3.31 20.10
N ILE A 256 -17.42 2.93 20.25
CA ILE A 256 -16.61 2.29 19.20
C ILE A 256 -15.98 1.02 19.75
N ASP A 257 -16.27 -0.11 19.09
CA ASP A 257 -15.62 -1.40 19.32
C ASP A 257 -14.54 -1.64 18.28
N THR A 258 -13.34 -2.02 18.75
CA THR A 258 -12.24 -2.44 17.87
C THR A 258 -12.24 -3.94 17.72
N THR A 259 -12.44 -4.42 16.50
CA THR A 259 -12.48 -5.85 16.17
C THR A 259 -11.48 -6.21 15.09
N PHE A 260 -11.18 -7.50 14.97
CA PHE A 260 -10.25 -8.04 13.99
C PHE A 260 -10.91 -9.17 13.19
N GLN A 261 -10.88 -9.07 11.86
CA GLN A 261 -11.51 -10.02 10.93
C GLN A 261 -10.49 -10.85 10.15
N SER A 262 -10.96 -11.85 9.39
CA SER A 262 -10.13 -12.65 8.48
C SER A 262 -9.01 -13.45 9.18
N VAL A 263 -9.35 -14.27 10.19
CA VAL A 263 -8.41 -15.20 10.81
C VAL A 263 -7.89 -16.20 9.77
N PHE A 264 -6.59 -16.17 9.51
CA PHE A 264 -5.94 -17.09 8.57
C PHE A 264 -5.71 -18.45 9.24
N GLY A 265 -6.61 -19.40 8.97
CA GLY A 265 -6.48 -20.82 9.32
C GLY A 265 -6.60 -21.16 10.83
N PRO A 266 -6.88 -22.44 11.16
CA PRO A 266 -6.96 -22.87 12.55
C PRO A 266 -5.56 -22.88 13.19
N LYS A 267 -5.44 -22.26 14.35
CA LYS A 267 -4.29 -22.43 15.23
C LYS A 267 -4.58 -23.57 16.19
N ASN A 268 -4.01 -24.73 15.95
CA ASN A 268 -3.76 -25.68 17.03
C ASN A 268 -2.36 -25.38 17.54
N GLY A 269 -2.25 -24.95 18.80
CA GLY A 269 -1.00 -24.64 19.49
C GLY A 269 -1.05 -23.30 20.21
#